data_AF-A0A9P5C6J9-F1
#
_entry.id   AF-A0A9P5C6J9-F1
#
_cell.length_a   1.000
_cell.length_b   1.000
_cell.length_c   1.000
_cell.angle_alpha   90.00
_cell.angle_beta   90.00
_cell.angle_gamma   90.00
#
_symmetry.space_group_name_H-M   'P 1'
#
loop_
_entity.id
_entity.type
_entity.pdbx_description
1 polymer ?
#
loop_
_entity_poly.entity_id
_entity_poly.type
_entity_poly.pdbx_seq_one_letter_code
_entity_poly.pdbx_strand_id
1 'polypeptide(L)'
;MQNFSEHEALISPRSEFFSRALNGSWKGADDRKVSLPDDEPDNCALYLKLLYERGNKLPTKDQYKVGKEYLILSKLYVLAEKLVDETTKQLVLSAIKCRAEDCSYILQEYCLPELDSVRVIYDGTPASSPARELLV
;
A
#
# COMPACT_ATOMS: atom_id res chain seq x y z
N MET A 1 7.99 -10.24 -15.69
CA MET A 1 7.45 -8.89 -15.97
C MET A 1 5.95 -9.04 -16.18
N GLN A 2 5.15 -8.41 -15.33
CA GLN A 2 3.68 -8.40 -15.44
C GLN A 2 3.22 -7.00 -15.83
N ASN A 3 2.24 -6.91 -16.73
CA ASN A 3 1.71 -5.64 -17.21
C ASN A 3 0.29 -5.45 -16.66
N PHE A 4 -0.01 -4.22 -16.26
CA PHE A 4 -1.33 -3.78 -15.85
C PHE A 4 -1.79 -2.64 -16.77
N SER A 5 -3.07 -2.63 -17.11
CA SER A 5 -3.66 -1.63 -18.00
C SER A 5 -4.83 -0.98 -17.27
N GLU A 6 -4.68 0.30 -16.95
CA GLU A 6 -5.57 1.00 -16.03
C GLU A 6 -5.97 2.36 -16.58
N HIS A 7 -7.11 2.86 -16.12
CA HIS A 7 -7.58 4.18 -16.54
C HIS A 7 -6.80 5.29 -15.83
N GLU A 8 -6.16 6.17 -16.59
CA GLU A 8 -5.47 7.36 -16.07
C GLU A 8 -6.37 8.17 -15.13
N ALA A 9 -7.66 8.31 -15.48
CA ALA A 9 -8.66 9.02 -14.68
C ALA A 9 -8.92 8.39 -13.30
N LEU A 10 -8.54 7.13 -13.08
CA LEU A 10 -8.64 6.44 -11.80
C LEU A 10 -7.39 6.68 -10.94
N ILE A 11 -6.21 6.61 -11.55
CA ILE A 11 -4.93 6.55 -10.83
C ILE A 11 -4.31 7.94 -10.61
N SER A 12 -4.36 8.83 -11.59
CA SER A 12 -3.74 10.16 -11.51
C SER A 12 -4.33 11.05 -10.41
N PRO A 13 -5.65 11.04 -10.12
CA PRO A 13 -6.19 11.79 -8.99
C PRO A 13 -5.79 11.22 -7.62
N ARG A 14 -5.38 9.94 -7.58
CA ARG A 14 -5.06 9.21 -6.35
C ARG A 14 -3.56 9.22 -6.05
N SER A 15 -2.72 9.29 -7.09
CA SER A 15 -1.27 9.22 -7.00
C SER A 15 -0.62 10.40 -7.70
N GLU A 16 0.07 11.24 -6.93
CA GLU A 16 0.84 12.35 -7.49
C GLU A 16 1.98 11.86 -8.39
N PHE A 17 2.56 10.70 -8.07
CA PHE A 17 3.56 10.05 -8.93
C PHE A 17 3.01 9.80 -10.34
N PHE A 18 1.85 9.17 -10.48
CA PHE A 18 1.24 8.91 -11.79
C PHE A 18 0.77 10.21 -12.47
N SER A 19 0.22 11.16 -11.72
CA SER A 19 -0.15 12.48 -12.25
C SER A 19 1.04 13.19 -12.90
N ARG A 20 2.21 13.19 -12.25
CA ARG A 20 3.44 13.80 -12.77
C ARG A 20 4.06 12.97 -13.90
N ALA A 21 4.05 11.64 -13.80
CA ALA A 21 4.62 10.75 -14.80
C ALA A 21 3.87 10.82 -16.15
N LEU A 22 2.54 11.01 -16.10
CA LEU A 22 1.69 11.01 -17.30
C LEU A 22 1.47 12.41 -17.91
N ASN A 23 1.58 13.48 -17.12
CA ASN A 23 1.41 14.86 -17.60
C ASN A 23 2.74 15.62 -17.83
N GLY A 24 3.88 15.03 -17.52
CA GLY A 24 5.20 15.66 -17.64
C GLY A 24 5.87 15.49 -19.01
N SER A 25 6.89 16.29 -19.29
CA SER A 25 7.76 16.19 -20.48
C SER A 25 8.75 15.01 -20.44
N TRP A 26 8.45 13.98 -19.64
CA TRP A 26 9.32 12.81 -19.50
C TRP A 26 9.11 11.90 -20.72
N LYS A 27 10.19 11.39 -21.32
CA LYS A 27 10.21 10.36 -22.38
C LYS A 27 9.22 9.17 -22.22
N GLY A 28 8.72 8.88 -21.02
CA GLY A 28 7.69 7.85 -20.79
C GLY A 28 6.25 8.29 -21.04
N ALA A 29 5.99 9.60 -21.16
CA ALA A 29 4.67 10.16 -21.40
C ALA A 29 4.13 9.82 -22.80
N ASP A 30 5.00 9.73 -23.81
CA ASP A 30 4.63 9.37 -25.18
C ASP A 30 4.11 7.92 -25.27
N ASP A 31 4.67 7.01 -24.47
CA ASP A 31 4.26 5.60 -24.42
C ASP A 31 3.20 5.31 -23.34
N ARG A 32 2.88 6.28 -22.48
CA ARG A 32 1.98 6.16 -21.30
C ARG A 32 2.27 4.90 -20.46
N LYS A 33 3.55 4.55 -20.32
CA LYS A 33 4.03 3.39 -19.56
C LYS A 33 4.87 3.85 -18.40
N VAL A 34 4.57 3.30 -17.23
CA VAL A 34 5.31 3.52 -16.00
C VAL A 34 5.87 2.18 -15.54
N SER A 35 7.19 2.13 -15.28
CA SER A 35 7.86 0.92 -14.83
C SER A 35 8.06 0.97 -13.32
N LEU A 36 7.69 -0.12 -12.65
CA LEU A 36 7.84 -0.33 -11.21
C LEU A 36 8.66 -1.61 -10.97
N PRO A 37 9.99 -1.60 -11.25
CA PRO A 37 10.81 -2.81 -11.28
C PRO A 37 11.05 -3.44 -9.90
N ASP A 38 11.01 -2.63 -8.84
CA ASP A 38 11.28 -3.07 -7.48
C ASP A 38 10.02 -3.55 -6.75
N ASP A 39 8.84 -3.41 -7.36
CA ASP A 39 7.56 -3.72 -6.75
C ASP A 39 7.06 -5.10 -7.19
N GLU A 40 6.64 -5.91 -6.23
CA GLU A 40 6.06 -7.22 -6.52
C GLU A 40 4.69 -7.04 -7.22
N PRO A 41 4.42 -7.80 -8.30
CA PRO A 41 3.18 -7.63 -9.06
C PRO A 41 1.90 -7.83 -8.23
N ASP A 42 1.93 -8.69 -7.21
CA ASP A 42 0.79 -8.91 -6.33
C ASP A 42 0.42 -7.65 -5.51
N ASN A 43 1.42 -6.86 -5.10
CA ASN A 43 1.17 -5.60 -4.40
C ASN A 43 0.59 -4.53 -5.33
N CYS A 44 1.05 -4.50 -6.59
CA CYS A 44 0.45 -3.65 -7.62
C CYS A 44 -1.00 -4.06 -7.90
N ALA A 45 -1.27 -5.36 -8.05
CA ALA A 45 -2.63 -5.86 -8.28
C ALA A 45 -3.57 -5.53 -7.10
N LEU A 46 -3.08 -5.66 -5.86
CA LEU A 46 -3.81 -5.28 -4.66
C LEU A 46 -4.12 -3.77 -4.63
N TYR A 47 -3.13 -2.93 -4.94
CA TYR A 47 -3.30 -1.49 -5.04
C TYR A 47 -4.36 -1.12 -6.07
N LEU A 48 -4.29 -1.71 -7.27
CA LEU A 48 -5.27 -1.45 -8.33
C LEU A 48 -6.67 -1.91 -7.94
N LYS A 49 -6.80 -3.08 -7.30
CA LYS A 49 -8.08 -3.54 -6.76
C LYS A 49 -8.67 -2.54 -5.76
N LEU A 50 -7.83 -1.94 -4.89
CA LEU A 50 -8.27 -0.90 -3.96
C LEU A 50 -8.82 0.34 -4.68
N LEU A 51 -8.22 0.75 -5.81
CA LEU A 51 -8.70 1.90 -6.58
C LEU A 51 -10.10 1.71 -7.14
N TYR A 52 -10.49 0.47 -7.45
CA TYR A 52 -11.84 0.13 -7.94
C TYR A 52 -12.86 -0.06 -6.82
N GLU A 53 -12.41 -0.33 -5.59
CA GLU A 53 -13.29 -0.61 -4.47
C GLU A 53 -14.02 0.66 -4.02
N ARG A 54 -15.35 0.68 -4.17
CA ARG A 54 -16.16 1.80 -3.68
C ARG A 54 -16.07 1.88 -2.15
N GLY A 55 -15.58 3.01 -1.65
CA GLY A 55 -15.47 3.25 -0.22
C GLY A 55 -14.14 2.83 0.38
N ASN A 56 -13.09 2.61 -0.43
CA ASN A 56 -11.71 2.52 0.04
C ASN A 56 -11.47 1.37 1.05
N LYS A 57 -12.18 0.25 0.88
CA LYS A 57 -12.05 -0.89 1.78
C LYS A 57 -10.86 -1.74 1.39
N LEU A 58 -10.00 -2.03 2.37
CA LEU A 58 -8.89 -2.95 2.17
C LEU A 58 -9.42 -4.39 2.12
N PRO A 59 -9.08 -5.19 1.09
CA PRO A 59 -9.61 -6.54 0.92
C PRO A 59 -8.95 -7.57 1.85
N THR A 60 -8.13 -7.16 2.83
CA THR A 60 -7.22 -8.06 3.55
C THR A 60 -7.77 -8.63 4.86
N LYS A 61 -8.75 -7.97 5.50
CA LYS A 61 -9.13 -8.18 6.91
C LYS A 61 -9.52 -9.62 7.30
N ASP A 62 -10.17 -10.35 6.40
CA ASP A 62 -10.70 -11.69 6.69
C ASP A 62 -10.06 -12.80 5.83
N GLN A 63 -9.09 -12.45 4.98
CA GLN A 63 -8.55 -13.39 3.98
C GLN A 63 -7.26 -14.07 4.42
N TYR A 64 -6.57 -13.53 5.42
CA TYR A 64 -5.21 -13.94 5.77
C TYR A 64 -5.02 -14.16 7.28
N LYS A 65 -4.03 -14.99 7.62
CA LYS A 65 -3.51 -15.06 8.99
C LYS A 65 -2.90 -13.70 9.36
N VAL A 66 -3.00 -13.34 10.64
CA VAL A 66 -2.53 -12.08 11.23
C VAL A 66 -1.17 -11.61 10.69
N GLY A 67 -0.11 -12.41 10.83
CA GLY A 67 1.23 -12.03 10.38
C GLY A 67 1.33 -11.78 8.87
N LYS A 68 0.65 -12.61 8.06
CA LYS A 68 0.57 -12.42 6.61
C LYS A 68 -0.18 -11.15 6.24
N GLU A 69 -1.23 -10.81 6.99
CA GLU A 69 -1.98 -9.58 6.80
C GLU A 69 -1.09 -8.34 7.07
N TYR A 70 -0.38 -8.30 8.19
CA TYR A 70 0.56 -7.21 8.49
C TYR A 70 1.63 -7.05 7.41
N LEU A 71 2.17 -8.15 6.88
CA LEU A 71 3.15 -8.09 5.80
C LEU A 71 2.57 -7.49 4.52
N ILE A 72 1.37 -7.91 4.13
CA ILE A 72 0.67 -7.38 2.94
C ILE A 72 0.37 -5.90 3.11
N LEU A 73 -0.16 -5.50 4.28
CA LEU A 73 -0.43 -4.10 4.61
C LEU A 73 0.87 -3.27 4.57
N SER A 74 1.96 -3.79 5.13
CA SER A 74 3.26 -3.09 5.13
C SER A 74 3.79 -2.86 3.71
N LYS A 75 3.73 -3.89 2.85
CA LYS A 75 4.13 -3.78 1.44
C LYS A 75 3.25 -2.79 0.67
N LEU A 76 1.94 -2.81 0.91
CA LEU A 76 1.01 -1.86 0.30
C LEU A 76 1.27 -0.42 0.75
N TYR A 77 1.65 -0.21 2.02
CA TYR A 77 2.03 1.11 2.52
C TYR A 77 3.27 1.65 1.80
N VAL A 78 4.32 0.83 1.67
CA VAL A 78 5.56 1.21 0.96
C VAL A 78 5.27 1.57 -0.49
N LEU A 79 4.45 0.77 -1.18
CA LEU A 79 4.00 1.09 -2.53
C LEU A 79 3.24 2.42 -2.56
N ALA A 80 2.32 2.66 -1.63
CA ALA A 80 1.58 3.92 -1.55
C ALA A 80 2.47 5.14 -1.24
N GLU A 81 3.52 4.96 -0.44
CA GLU A 81 4.54 5.99 -0.19
C GLU A 81 5.30 6.34 -1.48
N LYS A 82 5.75 5.32 -2.22
CA LYS A 82 6.40 5.49 -3.53
C LYS A 82 5.49 6.17 -4.54
N LEU A 83 4.21 5.81 -4.54
CA LEU A 83 3.20 6.38 -5.44
C LEU A 83 2.66 7.74 -4.97
N VAL A 84 3.06 8.22 -3.79
CA VAL A 84 2.57 9.47 -3.20
C VAL A 84 1.04 9.47 -3.15
N ASP A 85 0.47 8.37 -2.65
CA ASP A 85 -0.98 8.17 -2.46
C ASP A 85 -1.32 8.24 -0.96
N GLU A 86 -1.66 9.44 -0.50
CA GLU A 86 -1.93 9.69 0.92
C GLU A 86 -3.16 8.94 1.43
N THR A 87 -4.22 8.82 0.62
CA THR A 87 -5.43 8.11 1.05
C THR A 87 -5.13 6.63 1.27
N THR A 88 -4.35 5.99 0.39
CA THR A 88 -3.97 4.57 0.59
C THR A 88 -3.11 4.41 1.84
N LYS A 89 -2.16 5.33 2.09
CA LYS A 89 -1.38 5.33 3.34
C LYS A 89 -2.28 5.40 4.58
N GLN A 90 -3.23 6.33 4.61
CA GLN A 90 -4.15 6.49 5.74
C GLN A 90 -5.06 5.27 5.96
N LEU A 91 -5.53 4.64 4.88
CA LEU A 91 -6.32 3.41 4.96
C LEU A 91 -5.53 2.27 5.57
N VAL A 92 -4.28 2.09 5.12
CA VAL A 92 -3.41 1.03 5.65
C VAL A 92 -3.09 1.26 7.13
N LEU A 93 -2.77 2.49 7.54
CA LEU A 93 -2.57 2.81 8.96
C LEU A 93 -3.81 2.52 9.80
N SER A 94 -4.98 2.87 9.27
CA SER A 94 -6.26 2.59 9.93
C SER A 94 -6.52 1.09 10.06
N ALA A 95 -6.19 0.29 9.04
CA ALA A 95 -6.32 -1.16 9.09
C ALA A 95 -5.35 -1.80 10.09
N ILE A 96 -4.09 -1.36 10.13
CA ILE A 96 -3.10 -1.84 11.11
C ILE A 96 -3.59 -1.59 12.54
N LYS A 97 -4.12 -0.38 12.83
CA LYS A 97 -4.70 -0.03 14.14
C LYS A 97 -5.91 -0.90 14.49
N CYS A 98 -6.89 -0.95 13.59
CA CYS A 98 -8.10 -1.74 13.78
C CYS A 98 -7.75 -3.22 14.01
N ARG A 99 -6.73 -3.74 13.33
CA ARG A 99 -6.30 -5.12 13.49
C ARG A 99 -5.69 -5.41 14.87
N ALA A 100 -4.87 -4.49 15.38
CA ALA A 100 -4.29 -4.59 16.71
C ALA A 100 -5.38 -4.56 17.79
N GLU A 101 -6.37 -3.66 17.64
CA GLU A 101 -7.53 -3.54 18.54
C GLU A 101 -8.42 -4.79 18.51
N ASP A 102 -8.80 -5.27 17.32
CA ASP A 102 -9.66 -6.44 17.15
C ASP A 102 -9.04 -7.70 17.77
N CYS A 103 -7.74 -7.91 17.59
CA CYS A 103 -7.06 -9.04 18.20
C CYS A 103 -7.01 -8.96 19.72
N SER A 104 -6.70 -7.78 20.26
CA SER A 104 -6.68 -7.57 21.71
C SER A 104 -8.05 -7.88 22.33
N TYR A 105 -9.14 -7.58 21.63
CA TYR A 105 -10.51 -7.80 22.13
C TYR A 105 -10.99 -9.24 21.92
N ILE A 106 -10.77 -9.82 20.74
CA ILE A 106 -11.37 -11.10 20.34
C ILE A 106 -10.52 -12.29 20.79
N LEU A 107 -9.20 -12.20 20.65
CA LEU A 107 -8.29 -13.33 20.88
C LEU A 107 -7.66 -13.32 22.28
N GLN A 108 -7.81 -12.22 23.04
CA GLN A 108 -7.07 -11.97 24.28
C GLN A 108 -5.55 -12.10 24.11
N GLU A 109 -5.06 -11.94 22.88
CA GLU A 109 -3.65 -12.01 22.50
C GLU A 109 -3.24 -10.70 21.80
N TYR A 110 -1.99 -10.29 22.03
CA TYR A 110 -1.38 -9.20 21.29
C TYR A 110 -1.00 -9.69 19.89
N CYS A 111 -1.78 -9.30 18.87
CA CYS A 111 -1.40 -9.49 17.48
C CYS A 111 -0.45 -8.39 17.05
N LEU A 112 0.84 -8.61 17.29
CA LEU A 112 1.87 -7.67 16.87
C LEU A 112 2.34 -7.98 15.44
N PRO A 113 2.79 -6.96 14.70
CA PRO A 113 3.48 -7.18 13.43
C PRO A 113 4.73 -8.03 13.63
N GLU A 114 4.97 -8.96 12.72
CA GLU A 114 6.19 -9.76 12.71
C GLU A 114 7.39 -8.91 12.25
N LEU A 115 8.61 -9.36 12.57
CA LEU A 115 9.85 -8.64 12.25
C LEU A 115 9.96 -8.28 10.77
N ASP A 116 9.46 -9.13 9.87
CA ASP A 116 9.48 -8.88 8.43
C ASP A 116 8.59 -7.69 8.04
N SER A 117 7.43 -7.50 8.69
CA SER A 117 6.57 -6.33 8.48
C SER A 117 7.27 -5.04 8.92
N VAL A 118 7.93 -5.07 10.08
CA VAL A 118 8.70 -3.93 10.60
C VAL A 118 9.84 -3.58 9.64
N ARG A 119 10.61 -4.57 9.17
CA ARG A 119 11.70 -4.37 8.20
C ARG A 119 11.20 -3.74 6.91
N VAL A 120 10.12 -4.28 6.33
CA VAL A 120 9.53 -3.72 5.09
C VAL A 120 9.21 -2.23 5.25
N ILE A 121 8.60 -1.81 6.36
CA ILE A 121 8.31 -0.40 6.59
C ILE A 121 9.60 0.41 6.77
N TYR A 122 10.54 -0.05 7.59
CA TYR A 122 11.76 0.71 7.87
C TYR A 122 12.69 0.83 6.65
N ASP A 123 12.72 -0.17 5.77
CA ASP A 123 13.53 -0.14 4.56
C ASP A 123 12.84 0.63 3.42
N GLY A 124 11.50 0.61 3.39
CA GLY A 124 10.70 1.17 2.29
C GLY A 124 10.15 2.58 2.50
N THR A 125 10.34 3.20 3.67
CA THR A 125 9.78 4.53 4.00
C THR A 125 10.85 5.49 4.51
N PRO A 126 10.67 6.82 4.48
CA PRO A 126 11.58 7.75 5.14
C PRO A 126 11.46 7.69 6.67
N ALA A 127 12.47 8.18 7.39
CA ALA A 127 12.49 8.20 8.86
C ALA A 127 11.32 8.97 9.48
N SER A 128 10.77 9.95 8.77
CA SER A 128 9.60 10.74 9.19
C SER A 128 8.26 10.07 8.93
N SER A 129 8.24 8.84 8.39
CA SER A 129 6.99 8.16 8.05
C SER A 129 6.26 7.68 9.32
N PRO A 130 4.97 8.02 9.49
CA PRO A 130 4.20 7.64 10.68
C PRO A 130 4.01 6.12 10.82
N ALA A 131 4.19 5.34 9.75
CA ALA A 131 4.13 3.88 9.83
C ALA A 131 5.23 3.28 10.71
N ARG A 132 6.39 3.95 10.84
CA ARG A 132 7.52 3.48 11.65
C ARG A 132 7.24 3.51 13.15
N GLU A 133 6.44 4.48 13.60
CA GLU A 133 6.01 4.61 15.00
C GLU A 133 4.85 3.66 15.31
N LEU A 134 3.99 3.35 14.33
CA LEU A 134 2.81 2.53 14.56
C LEU A 134 3.13 1.04 14.77
N LEU A 135 4.25 0.55 14.24
CA LEU A 135 4.65 -0.86 14.30
C LEU A 135 5.61 -1.19 15.46
N VAL A 136 5.87 -0.24 16.37
CA VAL A 136 6.80 -0.39 17.51
C VAL A 136 6.12 -0.04 18.83
#